data_AF-A0A496X556-F1
#
_entry.id   AF-A0A496X556-F1
#
_cell.length_a   1.000
_cell.length_b   1.000
_cell.length_c   1.000
_cell.angle_alpha   90.00
_cell.angle_beta   90.00
_cell.angle_gamma   90.00
#
_symmetry.space_group_name_H-M   'P 1'
#
loop_
_entity.id
_entity.type
_entity.pdbx_description
1 polymer ?
#
loop_
_entity_poly.entity_id
_entity_poly.type
_entity_poly.pdbx_seq_one_letter_code
_entity_poly.pdbx_strand_id
1 'polypeptide(L)' 'MPGTPEKPLAAAPVTVLAFDFGTRNIGMAVGQTLTVSARPLTVLRAKDGK' A
#
# COMPACT_ATOMS: atom_id res chain seq x y z
N MET A 1 -10.53 37.40 7.53
CA MET A 1 -10.34 36.86 8.89
C MET A 1 -9.09 35.98 8.89
N PRO A 2 -8.25 36.05 9.94
CA PRO A 2 -7.13 35.15 10.13
C PRO A 2 -7.63 33.74 10.48
N GLY A 3 -6.94 32.72 9.96
CA GLY A 3 -6.92 31.36 10.50
C GLY A 3 -8.25 30.59 10.50
N THR A 4 -8.62 30.00 9.37
CA THR A 4 -9.30 28.69 9.46
C THR A 4 -8.19 27.66 9.65
N PRO A 5 -8.18 26.84 10.71
CA PRO A 5 -7.25 25.72 10.77
C PRO A 5 -7.54 24.84 9.55
N GLU A 6 -6.51 24.53 8.76
CA GLU A 6 -6.60 23.47 7.76
C GLU A 6 -7.08 22.21 8.49
N LYS A 7 -8.37 21.93 8.36
CA LYS A 7 -8.99 20.69 8.80
C LYS A 7 -8.05 19.58 8.33
N PRO A 8 -7.57 18.67 9.19
CA PRO A 8 -6.81 17.53 8.70
C PRO A 8 -7.71 16.90 7.65
N LEU A 9 -7.24 16.85 6.40
CA LEU A 9 -7.97 16.18 5.33
C LEU A 9 -8.35 14.84 5.92
N ALA A 10 -9.62 14.65 6.26
CA ALA A 10 -10.09 13.39 6.84
C ALA A 10 -9.59 12.32 5.88
N ALA A 11 -8.64 11.51 6.33
CA ALA A 11 -7.60 10.94 5.47
C ALA A 11 -8.24 10.42 4.17
N ALA A 12 -8.03 11.15 3.07
CA ALA A 12 -8.65 10.79 1.79
C ALA A 12 -8.31 9.34 1.49
N PRO A 13 -9.21 8.55 0.87
CA PRO A 13 -8.92 7.17 0.54
C PRO A 13 -7.55 6.98 -0.09
N VAL A 14 -6.74 6.10 0.50
CA VAL A 14 -5.38 5.83 0.06
C VAL A 14 -5.34 4.45 -0.58
N THR A 15 -4.59 4.34 -1.67
CA THR A 15 -4.20 3.05 -2.24
C THR A 15 -2.85 2.66 -1.66
N VAL A 16 -2.75 1.43 -1.16
CA VAL A 16 -1.57 0.89 -0.48
C VAL A 16 -0.99 -0.23 -1.34
N LEU A 17 0.33 -0.22 -1.51
CA LEU A 17 1.08 -1.31 -2.12
C LEU A 17 1.83 -2.07 -1.02
N ALA A 18 1.61 -3.38 -0.94
CA ALA A 18 2.24 -4.25 0.05
C ALA A 18 3.21 -5.22 -0.62
N PHE A 19 4.34 -5.45 0.05
CA PHE A 19 5.37 -6.39 -0.36
C PHE A 19 5.61 -7.41 0.77
N ASP A 20 5.54 -8.69 0.43
CA ASP A 20 5.95 -9.79 1.32
C ASP A 20 7.33 -10.28 0.88
N PHE A 21 8.37 -9.91 1.63
CA PHE A 21 9.75 -10.20 1.26
C PHE A 21 10.14 -11.61 1.67
N GLY A 22 10.33 -12.47 0.67
CA GLY A 22 11.06 -13.73 0.80
C GLY A 22 12.41 -13.66 0.08
N THR A 23 13.38 -14.41 0.58
CA THR A 23 14.72 -14.50 -0.03
C THR A 23 14.69 -15.04 -1.45
N ARG A 24 13.64 -15.76 -1.85
CA ARG A 24 13.49 -16.32 -3.19
C ARG A 24 12.36 -15.67 -4.00
N ASN A 25 11.29 -15.28 -3.32
CA ASN A 25 10.05 -14.81 -3.90
C ASN A 25 9.58 -13.56 -3.12
N ILE A 26 9.11 -12.54 -3.83
CA ILE A 26 8.53 -11.33 -3.24
C ILE A 26 7.07 -11.28 -3.66
N GLY A 27 6.15 -11.48 -2.71
CA GLY A 27 4.73 -11.32 -2.95
C GLY A 27 4.35 -9.84 -3.09
N MET A 28 3.44 -9.52 -3.99
CA MET A 28 2.89 -8.16 -4.15
C MET A 28 1.36 -8.18 -4.04
N ALA A 29 0.80 -7.21 -3.31
CA ALA A 29 -0.64 -6.99 -3.21
C ALA A 29 -0.98 -5.50 -3.23
N VAL A 30 -2.18 -5.17 -3.70
CA VAL A 30 -2.72 -3.80 -3.68
C VAL A 30 -3.97 -3.76 -2.79
N GLY A 31 -4.08 -2.74 -1.95
CA GLY A 31 -5.21 -2.53 -1.05
C GLY A 31 -5.74 -1.10 -1.06
N GLN A 32 -7.02 -0.94 -0.76
CA GLN A 32 -7.69 0.36 -0.75
C GLN A 32 -8.37 0.58 0.60
N THR A 33 -8.10 1.72 1.23
CA THR A 33 -8.66 2.01 2.56
C THR A 33 -10.16 2.28 2.51
N LEU A 34 -10.71 2.71 1.37
CA LEU A 34 -12.15 2.95 1.19
C LEU A 34 -12.97 1.66 1.31
N THR A 35 -12.50 0.58 0.67
CA THR A 35 -13.21 -0.71 0.64
C THR A 35 -12.70 -1.69 1.68
N VAL A 36 -11.64 -1.33 2.41
CA VAL A 36 -10.99 -2.17 3.43
C VAL A 36 -10.66 -3.56 2.87
N SER A 37 -10.17 -3.60 1.63
CA SER A 37 -9.92 -4.84 0.91
C SER A 37 -8.59 -4.78 0.18
N ALA A 38 -7.96 -5.94 -0.02
CA ALA A 38 -6.77 -6.10 -0.84
C ALA A 38 -6.92 -7.28 -1.81
N ARG A 39 -6.15 -7.24 -2.90
CA ARG A 39 -6.03 -8.36 -3.85
C ARG A 39 -4.56 -8.62 -4.18
N PRO A 40 -4.19 -9.89 -4.43
CA PRO A 40 -2.84 -10.21 -4.91
C PRO A 40 -2.62 -9.63 -6.31
N LEU A 41 -1.37 -9.28 -6.62
CA LEU A 41 -0.95 -8.84 -7.95
C LEU A 41 -0.11 -9.91 -8.65
N THR A 42 1.12 -10.10 -8.17
CA THR A 42 2.07 -11.07 -8.72
C THR A 42 3.09 -11.46 -7.67
N VAL A 43 3.88 -12.49 -7.95
CA VAL A 43 5.05 -12.87 -7.17
C VAL A 43 6.28 -12.61 -8.03
N LEU A 44 7.17 -11.74 -7.57
CA LEU A 44 8.44 -11.49 -8.22
C LEU A 44 9.50 -12.48 -7.73
N ARG A 45 10.39 -12.90 -8.62
CA ARG A 45 11.59 -13.62 -8.23
C ARG A 45 12.60 -12.63 -7.66
N ALA A 46 13.15 -12.94 -6.49
CA ALA A 46 14.23 -12.14 -5.91
C ALA A 46 15.46 -12.25 -6.81
N LYS A 47 15.98 -11.10 -7.26
CA LYS A 47 17.14 -11.05 -8.18
C LYS A 47 18.38 -11.69 -7.56
N ASP A 48 18.67 -11.34 -6.31
CA ASP A 48 19.85 -11.79 -5.58
C ASP A 48 19.48 -12.83 -4.50
N GLY A 49 18.39 -13.56 -4.76
CA GLY A 49 17.86 -14.56 -3.84
C GLY A 49 18.66 -15.85 -3.81
N LYS A 50 18.77 -16.47 -2.62
CA LYS A 50 19.42 -17.78 -2.43
C LYS A 50 18.58 -18.97 -2.94
#